data_AF-A0A9P5U262-F1
#
_entry.id   AF-A0A9P5U262-F1
#
_cell.length_a   1.000
_cell.length_b   1.000
_cell.length_c   1.000
_cell.angle_alpha   90.00
_cell.angle_beta   90.00
_cell.angle_gamma   90.00
#
_symmetry.space_group_name_H-M   'P 1'
#
loop_
_entity.id
_entity.type
_entity.pdbx_description
1 polymer ?
#
loop_
_entity_poly.entity_id
_entity_poly.type
_entity_poly.pdbx_seq_one_letter_code
_entity_poly.pdbx_strand_id
1 'polypeptide(L)'
;MGSWVVFCMSYLLLFFSGHAFDGEPELSLCIIQSSLTYAVSPFAAACALALVTQLFFNINSALTGNSIGGSRYWRVILIAAPYAVFFFLVLESTIIALAAPNAEFSSISYCSLQSNVPSRITSALDVVLVLPVLVLNVLIYLRFRKHRAVLRTGNLKSMFIRVSAFMVFGIIAVAVGSLFFVIAFLNAEGSNTGLVELDIILSTLPIAAVIVFGTHKDLLVVWLFWRKKHNYSGFPAVLRETKPKTTPHSWSPH
;
A
#
# COMPACT_ATOMS: atom_id res chain seq x y z
N MET A 1 -5.00 2.31 -2.29
CA MET A 1 -6.44 2.40 -1.94
C MET A 1 -7.05 1.02 -2.02
N GLY A 2 -7.07 0.37 -3.19
CA GLY A 2 -7.59 -1.01 -3.33
C GLY A 2 -6.98 -2.01 -2.35
N SER A 3 -5.69 -1.92 -2.05
CA SER A 3 -5.03 -2.77 -1.04
C SER A 3 -5.64 -2.70 0.35
N TRP A 4 -6.07 -1.52 0.80
CA TRP A 4 -6.70 -1.32 2.11
C TRP A 4 -8.14 -1.81 2.15
N VAL A 5 -8.84 -1.79 1.01
CA VAL A 5 -10.17 -2.38 0.91
C VAL A 5 -10.06 -3.89 1.06
N VAL A 6 -9.11 -4.52 0.37
CA VAL A 6 -8.84 -5.96 0.52
C VAL A 6 -8.44 -6.29 1.96
N PHE A 7 -7.61 -5.45 2.59
CA PHE A 7 -7.29 -5.56 4.02
C PHE A 7 -8.54 -5.57 4.89
N CYS A 8 -9.36 -4.51 4.85
CA CYS A 8 -10.57 -4.44 5.67
C CYS A 8 -11.56 -5.57 5.39
N MET A 9 -11.77 -5.93 4.12
CA MET A 9 -12.68 -7.03 3.76
C MET A 9 -12.20 -8.37 4.31
N SER A 10 -10.89 -8.60 4.32
CA SER A 10 -10.31 -9.85 4.84
C SER A 10 -10.58 -10.03 6.34
N TYR A 11 -10.42 -8.96 7.13
CA TYR A 11 -10.69 -9.00 8.57
C TYR A 11 -12.18 -9.06 8.91
N LEU A 12 -13.05 -8.49 8.07
CA LEU A 12 -14.50 -8.43 8.30
C LEU A 12 -15.28 -9.65 7.79
N LEU A 13 -14.63 -10.63 7.14
CA LEU A 13 -15.31 -11.80 6.58
C LEU A 13 -16.18 -12.56 7.59
N LEU A 14 -15.66 -12.80 8.81
CA LEU A 14 -16.38 -13.51 9.87
C LEU A 14 -17.59 -12.71 10.39
N PHE A 15 -17.47 -11.38 10.37
CA PHE A 15 -18.57 -10.48 10.74
C PHE A 15 -19.68 -10.52 9.69
N PHE A 16 -19.33 -10.50 8.40
CA PHE A 16 -20.32 -10.57 7.32
C PHE A 16 -20.98 -11.93 7.18
N SER A 17 -20.31 -13.02 7.57
CA SER A 17 -20.91 -14.36 7.57
C SER A 17 -21.87 -14.59 8.75
N GLY A 18 -21.92 -13.68 9.72
CA GLY A 18 -22.76 -13.81 10.92
C GLY A 18 -22.19 -14.74 11.99
N HIS A 19 -20.98 -15.28 11.80
CA HIS A 19 -20.33 -16.23 12.71
C HIS A 19 -19.31 -15.58 13.64
N ALA A 20 -19.35 -14.25 13.81
CA ALA A 20 -18.42 -13.52 14.66
C ALA A 20 -18.48 -13.91 16.15
N PHE A 21 -19.60 -14.50 16.59
CA PHE A 21 -19.82 -14.91 17.99
C PHE A 21 -20.08 -16.42 18.15
N ASP A 22 -20.00 -17.18 17.07
CA ASP A 22 -20.18 -18.63 17.12
C ASP A 22 -18.86 -19.30 17.51
N GLY A 23 -18.91 -20.25 18.46
CA GLY A 23 -17.71 -20.91 19.01
C GLY A 23 -16.95 -21.78 18.01
N GLU A 24 -17.59 -22.19 16.91
CA GLU A 24 -17.02 -23.05 15.87
C GLU A 24 -17.42 -22.53 14.47
N PRO A 25 -16.64 -21.62 13.85
CA PRO A 25 -16.90 -21.17 12.48
C PRO A 25 -16.64 -22.29 11.47
N GLU A 26 -17.29 -22.24 10.30
CA GLU A 26 -17.03 -23.21 9.24
C GLU A 26 -15.56 -23.20 8.82
N LEU A 27 -14.97 -24.39 8.69
CA LEU A 27 -13.56 -24.60 8.34
C LEU A 27 -13.17 -23.86 7.04
N SER A 28 -14.06 -23.83 6.05
CA SER A 28 -13.87 -23.14 4.76
C SER A 28 -13.67 -21.63 4.92
N LEU A 29 -14.50 -20.97 5.74
CA LEU A 29 -14.39 -19.55 6.06
C LEU A 29 -13.07 -19.26 6.78
N CYS A 30 -12.68 -20.13 7.71
CA CYS A 30 -11.47 -19.98 8.51
C CYS A 30 -10.20 -20.09 7.67
N ILE A 31 -10.18 -21.03 6.70
CA ILE A 31 -9.09 -21.18 5.73
C ILE A 31 -8.98 -19.93 4.85
N ILE A 32 -10.09 -19.41 4.34
CA ILE A 32 -10.09 -18.22 3.47
C ILE A 32 -9.62 -16.99 4.25
N GLN A 33 -10.16 -16.76 5.45
CA GLN A 33 -9.82 -15.59 6.27
C GLN A 33 -8.34 -15.61 6.68
N SER A 34 -7.83 -16.75 7.15
CA SER A 34 -6.42 -16.89 7.53
C SER A 34 -5.49 -16.66 6.33
N SER A 35 -5.80 -17.26 5.18
CA SER A 35 -5.01 -17.11 3.95
C SER A 35 -4.94 -15.65 3.47
N LEU A 36 -6.08 -14.96 3.48
CA LEU A 36 -6.14 -13.55 3.13
C LEU A 36 -5.37 -12.68 4.11
N THR A 37 -5.48 -12.97 5.42
CA THR A 37 -4.80 -12.22 6.47
C THR A 37 -3.28 -12.32 6.35
N TYR A 38 -2.74 -13.51 6.07
CA TYR A 38 -1.29 -13.69 5.84
C TYR A 38 -0.79 -13.03 4.55
N ALA A 39 -1.62 -12.97 3.50
CA ALA A 39 -1.25 -12.36 2.22
C ALA A 39 -1.35 -10.83 2.23
N VAL A 40 -2.22 -10.25 3.06
CA VAL A 40 -2.56 -8.82 2.94
C VAL A 40 -1.48 -7.88 3.48
N SER A 41 -0.72 -8.31 4.50
CA SER A 41 0.40 -7.52 5.03
C SER A 41 1.53 -7.35 3.99
N PRO A 42 2.05 -8.44 3.38
CA PRO A 42 3.07 -8.33 2.32
C PRO A 42 2.54 -7.63 1.07
N PHE A 43 1.26 -7.78 0.75
CA PHE A 43 0.63 -7.04 -0.34
C PHE A 43 0.64 -5.53 -0.10
N ALA A 44 0.33 -5.09 1.11
CA ALA A 44 0.39 -3.69 1.50
C ALA A 44 1.84 -3.16 1.47
N ALA A 45 2.81 -3.95 1.95
CA ALA A 45 4.23 -3.61 1.89
C ALA A 45 4.74 -3.49 0.44
N ALA A 46 4.38 -4.43 -0.45
CA ALA A 46 4.71 -4.40 -1.87
C ALA A 46 4.08 -3.18 -2.57
N CYS A 47 2.83 -2.85 -2.26
CA CYS A 47 2.17 -1.63 -2.75
C CYS A 47 2.91 -0.37 -2.29
N ALA A 48 3.36 -0.31 -1.03
CA ALA A 48 4.13 0.80 -0.51
C ALA A 48 5.47 0.95 -1.24
N LEU A 49 6.19 -0.16 -1.45
CA LEU A 49 7.44 -0.18 -2.22
C LEU A 49 7.24 0.34 -3.64
N ALA A 50 6.16 -0.09 -4.31
CA ALA A 50 5.85 0.39 -5.65
C ALA A 50 5.62 1.91 -5.69
N LEU A 51 4.85 2.45 -4.74
CA LEU A 51 4.56 3.87 -4.64
C LEU A 51 5.81 4.71 -4.34
N VAL A 52 6.66 4.25 -3.41
CA VAL A 52 7.89 4.97 -3.02
C VAL A 52 8.90 4.94 -4.16
N THR A 53 9.02 3.81 -4.85
CA THR A 53 9.88 3.68 -6.05
C THR A 53 9.42 4.61 -7.16
N GLN A 54 8.11 4.69 -7.41
CA GLN A 54 7.55 5.62 -8.39
C GLN A 54 7.83 7.09 -8.01
N LEU A 55 7.69 7.45 -6.72
CA LEU A 55 8.03 8.79 -6.24
C LEU A 55 9.52 9.10 -6.44
N PHE A 56 10.39 8.14 -6.11
CA PHE A 56 11.84 8.29 -6.28
C PHE A 56 12.20 8.57 -7.75
N PHE A 57 11.64 7.80 -8.69
CA PHE A 57 11.87 8.02 -10.11
C PHE A 57 11.30 9.34 -10.61
N ASN A 58 10.12 9.75 -10.14
CA ASN A 58 9.54 11.05 -10.49
C ASN A 58 10.44 12.21 -10.03
N ILE A 59 10.97 12.15 -8.81
CA ILE A 59 11.91 13.15 -8.29
C ILE A 59 13.22 13.12 -9.08
N ASN A 60 13.76 11.94 -9.37
CA ASN A 60 15.01 11.81 -10.10
C ASN A 60 14.88 12.36 -11.53
N SER A 61 13.76 12.10 -12.20
CA SER A 61 13.46 12.63 -13.53
C SER A 61 13.27 14.15 -13.50
N ALA A 62 12.60 14.69 -12.48
CA ALA A 62 12.45 16.14 -12.31
C ALA A 62 13.79 16.87 -12.06
N LEU A 63 14.73 16.22 -11.36
CA LEU A 63 16.04 16.82 -11.06
C LEU A 63 17.05 16.66 -12.19
N THR A 64 17.04 15.52 -12.87
CA THR A 64 18.08 15.18 -13.87
C THR A 64 17.65 15.53 -15.29
N GLY A 65 16.35 15.77 -15.54
CA GLY A 65 15.80 15.98 -16.89
C GLY A 65 15.81 14.73 -17.78
N ASN A 66 16.57 13.70 -17.42
CA ASN A 66 16.55 12.41 -18.11
C ASN A 66 15.29 11.61 -17.74
N SER A 67 14.50 11.28 -18.76
CA SER A 67 13.48 10.25 -18.63
C SER A 67 14.15 8.87 -18.70
N ILE A 68 13.77 7.97 -17.80
CA ILE A 68 14.29 6.59 -17.80
C ILE A 68 13.68 5.87 -19.00
N GLY A 69 14.55 5.37 -19.91
CA GLY A 69 14.15 4.49 -21.00
C GLY A 69 13.44 3.25 -20.45
N GLY A 70 12.26 2.91 -20.98
CA GLY A 70 11.43 1.81 -20.46
C GLY A 70 10.42 2.19 -19.38
N SER A 71 10.10 3.48 -19.22
CA SER A 71 9.13 4.00 -18.24
C SER A 71 7.78 3.27 -18.23
N ARG A 72 7.30 2.79 -19.38
CA ARG A 72 6.04 2.03 -19.49
C ARG A 72 6.15 0.64 -18.87
N TYR A 73 7.24 -0.08 -19.16
CA TYR A 73 7.48 -1.43 -18.65
C TYR A 73 7.65 -1.43 -17.13
N TRP A 74 8.45 -0.50 -16.59
CA TRP A 74 8.62 -0.33 -15.15
C TRP A 74 7.32 -0.03 -14.42
N ARG A 75 6.46 0.83 -14.99
CA ARG A 75 5.12 1.10 -14.42
C ARG A 75 4.25 -0.14 -14.38
N VAL A 76 4.27 -0.96 -15.44
CA VAL A 76 3.51 -2.21 -15.47
C VAL A 76 4.02 -3.18 -14.41
N ILE A 77 5.33 -3.35 -14.26
CA ILE A 77 5.91 -4.20 -13.20
C ILE A 77 5.52 -3.70 -11.81
N LEU A 78 5.67 -2.41 -11.55
CA LEU A 78 5.34 -1.80 -10.25
C LEU A 78 3.87 -2.00 -9.87
N ILE A 79 2.98 -2.07 -10.86
CA ILE A 79 1.56 -2.34 -10.64
C ILE A 79 1.30 -3.84 -10.50
N ALA A 80 1.91 -4.68 -11.33
CA ALA A 80 1.64 -6.12 -11.36
C ALA A 80 2.28 -6.88 -10.19
N ALA A 81 3.47 -6.47 -9.73
CA ALA A 81 4.23 -7.19 -8.71
C ALA A 81 3.47 -7.35 -7.38
N PRO A 82 2.80 -6.32 -6.82
CA PRO A 82 2.00 -6.48 -5.61
C PRO A 82 0.89 -7.52 -5.76
N TYR A 83 0.18 -7.54 -6.90
CA TYR A 83 -0.87 -8.53 -7.13
C TYR A 83 -0.30 -9.94 -7.26
N ALA A 84 0.84 -10.10 -7.93
CA ALA A 84 1.52 -11.40 -8.02
C ALA A 84 1.90 -11.94 -6.63
N VAL A 85 2.47 -11.09 -5.76
CA VAL A 85 2.78 -11.46 -4.36
C VAL A 85 1.53 -11.86 -3.60
N PHE A 86 0.43 -11.10 -3.75
CA PHE A 86 -0.84 -11.41 -3.10
C PHE A 86 -1.40 -12.77 -3.50
N PHE A 87 -1.53 -13.04 -4.80
CA PHE A 87 -2.06 -14.33 -5.28
C PHE A 87 -1.17 -15.50 -4.89
N PHE A 88 0.15 -15.32 -4.96
CA PHE A 88 1.10 -16.36 -4.55
C PHE A 88 0.93 -16.73 -3.07
N LEU A 89 0.83 -15.75 -2.17
CA LEU A 89 0.66 -16.01 -0.75
C LEU A 89 -0.71 -16.58 -0.39
N VAL A 90 -1.78 -16.14 -1.04
CA VAL A 90 -3.11 -16.74 -0.84
C VAL A 90 -3.10 -18.22 -1.25
N LEU A 91 -2.48 -18.55 -2.39
CA LEU A 91 -2.39 -19.94 -2.85
C LEU A 91 -1.54 -20.79 -1.90
N GLU A 92 -0.37 -20.30 -1.49
CA GLU A 92 0.53 -21.01 -0.59
C GLU A 92 -0.12 -21.29 0.76
N SER A 93 -0.71 -20.28 1.40
CA SER A 93 -1.43 -20.42 2.67
C SER A 93 -2.64 -21.35 2.56
N THR A 94 -3.40 -21.29 1.46
CA THR A 94 -4.55 -22.19 1.21
C THR A 94 -4.09 -23.64 1.07
N ILE A 95 -3.02 -23.90 0.31
CA ILE A 95 -2.48 -25.26 0.11
C ILE A 95 -2.01 -25.84 1.46
N ILE A 96 -1.30 -25.05 2.26
CA ILE A 96 -0.83 -25.49 3.59
C ILE A 96 -2.01 -25.78 4.52
N ALA A 97 -3.04 -24.92 4.51
CA ALA A 97 -4.22 -25.10 5.35
C ALA A 97 -5.02 -26.36 4.97
N LEU A 98 -5.13 -26.69 3.67
CA LEU A 98 -5.80 -27.91 3.20
C LEU A 98 -4.97 -29.18 3.42
N ALA A 99 -3.64 -29.08 3.42
CA ALA A 99 -2.74 -30.20 3.62
C ALA A 99 -2.52 -30.57 5.09
N ALA A 100 -2.98 -29.74 6.04
CA ALA A 100 -2.85 -29.98 7.46
C ALA A 100 -4.07 -30.76 8.00
N PRO A 101 -3.94 -32.07 8.30
CA PRO A 101 -5.08 -32.91 8.72
C PRO A 101 -5.66 -32.58 10.10
N ASN A 102 -4.92 -31.82 10.93
CA ASN A 102 -5.32 -31.34 12.26
C ASN A 102 -5.05 -29.83 12.37
N ALA A 103 -5.60 -29.04 11.44
CA ALA A 103 -5.47 -27.60 11.51
C ALA A 103 -6.26 -27.06 12.71
N GLU A 104 -5.57 -26.84 13.83
CA GLU A 104 -6.11 -26.10 14.96
C GLU A 104 -6.09 -24.61 14.62
N PHE A 105 -7.28 -24.01 14.64
CA PHE A 105 -7.47 -22.58 14.43
C PHE A 105 -7.80 -21.92 15.76
N SER A 106 -7.09 -20.86 16.09
CA SER A 106 -7.47 -19.98 17.20
C SER A 106 -8.51 -18.97 16.70
N SER A 107 -9.66 -18.88 17.37
CA SER A 107 -10.83 -18.10 16.92
C SER A 107 -11.18 -16.88 17.79
N ILE A 108 -10.27 -16.46 18.70
CA ILE A 108 -10.58 -15.38 19.67
C ILE A 108 -10.89 -14.03 18.98
N SER A 109 -10.37 -13.75 17.79
CA SER A 109 -10.64 -12.50 17.04
C SER A 109 -10.60 -12.63 15.52
N TYR A 110 -9.79 -13.55 14.99
CA TYR A 110 -9.78 -13.96 13.60
C TYR A 110 -9.19 -15.37 13.52
N CYS A 111 -9.53 -16.10 12.46
CA CYS A 111 -8.95 -17.40 12.20
C CYS A 111 -7.45 -17.27 11.92
N SER A 112 -6.62 -17.79 12.83
CA SER A 112 -5.18 -17.92 12.64
C SER A 112 -4.77 -19.39 12.70
N LEU A 113 -3.93 -19.81 11.75
CA LEU A 113 -3.42 -21.18 11.69
C LEU A 113 -2.32 -21.30 12.76
N GLN A 114 -2.45 -22.25 13.69
CA GLN A 114 -1.48 -22.42 14.79
C GLN A 114 -0.09 -22.86 14.32
N SER A 115 0.06 -23.20 13.03
CA SER A 115 1.35 -23.51 12.43
C SER A 115 2.24 -22.28 12.29
N ASN A 116 3.52 -22.41 12.68
CA ASN A 116 4.50 -21.33 12.59
C ASN A 116 4.97 -21.00 11.16
N VAL A 117 4.65 -21.83 10.17
CA VAL A 117 5.19 -21.74 8.80
C VAL A 117 4.67 -20.50 8.04
N PRO A 118 3.35 -20.32 7.81
CA PRO A 118 2.84 -19.17 7.07
C PRO A 118 3.16 -17.84 7.76
N SER A 119 3.10 -17.81 9.10
CA SER A 119 3.49 -16.63 9.88
C SER A 119 4.95 -16.22 9.65
N ARG A 120 5.89 -17.18 9.62
CA ARG A 120 7.32 -16.90 9.37
C ARG A 120 7.57 -16.41 7.96
N ILE A 121 6.91 -16.99 6.96
CA ILE A 121 7.06 -16.60 5.54
C ILE A 121 6.55 -15.18 5.33
N THR A 122 5.34 -14.88 5.81
CA THR A 122 4.76 -13.53 5.78
C THR A 122 5.67 -12.52 6.46
N SER A 123 6.14 -12.82 7.67
CA SER A 123 7.02 -11.91 8.42
C SER A 123 8.35 -11.66 7.70
N ALA A 124 8.97 -12.70 7.13
CA ALA A 124 10.22 -12.57 6.38
C ALA A 124 10.04 -11.71 5.13
N LEU A 125 8.95 -11.92 4.38
CA LEU A 125 8.63 -11.12 3.20
C LEU A 125 8.35 -9.66 3.56
N ASP A 126 7.63 -9.40 4.66
CA ASP A 126 7.38 -8.05 5.15
C ASP A 126 8.69 -7.32 5.45
N VAL A 127 9.63 -7.96 6.15
CA VAL A 127 10.95 -7.36 6.43
C VAL A 127 11.70 -7.04 5.12
N VAL A 128 11.72 -7.99 4.18
CA VAL A 128 12.39 -7.83 2.88
C VAL A 128 11.76 -6.70 2.05
N LEU A 129 10.45 -6.51 2.12
CA LEU A 129 9.74 -5.47 1.37
C LEU A 129 9.82 -4.10 2.05
N VAL A 130 9.74 -4.04 3.38
CA VAL A 130 9.77 -2.79 4.16
C VAL A 130 11.17 -2.19 4.22
N LEU A 131 12.23 -2.99 4.25
CA LEU A 131 13.59 -2.47 4.34
C LEU A 131 13.95 -1.54 3.15
N PRO A 132 13.73 -1.92 1.87
CA PRO A 132 13.90 -1.01 0.73
C PRO A 132 12.99 0.22 0.78
N VAL A 133 11.77 0.08 1.30
CA VAL A 133 10.86 1.22 1.52
C VAL A 133 11.51 2.25 2.43
N LEU A 134 12.08 1.83 3.56
CA LEU A 134 12.76 2.73 4.49
C LEU A 134 13.96 3.42 3.85
N VAL A 135 14.82 2.66 3.16
CA VAL A 135 16.00 3.19 2.47
C VAL A 135 15.62 4.23 1.41
N LEU A 136 14.69 3.90 0.52
CA LEU A 136 14.24 4.82 -0.52
C LEU A 136 13.60 6.09 0.07
N ASN A 137 12.84 5.97 1.16
CA ASN A 137 12.27 7.13 1.83
C ASN A 137 13.33 8.07 2.41
N VAL A 138 14.37 7.52 3.07
CA VAL A 138 15.49 8.33 3.56
C VAL A 138 16.20 9.04 2.40
N LEU A 139 16.45 8.33 1.29
CA LEU A 139 17.05 8.92 0.10
C LEU A 139 16.18 10.03 -0.51
N ILE A 140 14.87 9.82 -0.60
CA ILE A 140 13.91 10.82 -1.06
C ILE A 140 13.94 12.05 -0.14
N TYR A 141 13.91 11.84 1.19
CA TYR A 141 13.97 12.91 2.17
C TYR A 141 15.24 13.76 2.03
N LEU A 142 16.40 13.11 1.91
CA LEU A 142 17.69 13.78 1.74
C LEU A 142 17.74 14.59 0.44
N ARG A 143 17.27 14.02 -0.67
CA ARG A 143 17.18 14.73 -1.96
C ARG A 143 16.19 15.89 -1.93
N PHE A 144 15.05 15.71 -1.28
CA PHE A 144 14.03 16.75 -1.13
C PHE A 144 14.56 17.93 -0.30
N ARG A 145 15.28 17.65 0.80
CA ARG A 145 15.93 18.67 1.62
C ARG A 145 17.01 19.42 0.83
N LYS A 146 17.82 18.72 0.05
CA LYS A 146 18.88 19.31 -0.78
C LYS A 146 18.33 20.20 -1.91
N HIS A 147 17.23 19.80 -2.55
CA HIS A 147 16.68 20.49 -3.73
C HIS A 147 15.31 21.15 -3.46
N ARG A 148 15.09 21.63 -2.24
CA ARG A 148 13.81 22.19 -1.79
C ARG A 148 13.27 23.33 -2.66
N ALA A 149 14.17 24.15 -3.24
CA ALA A 149 13.80 25.25 -4.12
C ALA A 149 13.19 24.78 -5.46
N VAL A 150 13.72 23.70 -6.04
CA VAL A 150 13.31 23.15 -7.34
C VAL A 150 12.07 22.27 -7.19
N LEU A 151 11.96 21.53 -6.09
CA LEU A 151 10.88 20.57 -5.82
C LEU A 151 9.64 21.20 -5.15
N ARG A 152 9.57 22.53 -5.09
CA ARG A 152 8.41 23.27 -4.55
C ARG A 152 7.19 23.26 -5.48
N THR A 153 7.31 22.67 -6.67
CA THR A 153 6.18 22.41 -7.58
C THR A 153 5.11 21.54 -6.89
N GLY A 154 3.89 22.06 -6.83
CA GLY A 154 2.85 21.66 -5.86
C GLY A 154 2.49 20.17 -5.82
N ASN A 155 2.59 19.45 -6.94
CA ASN A 155 2.19 18.04 -7.01
C ASN A 155 3.20 17.10 -6.30
N LEU A 156 4.51 17.38 -6.38
CA LEU A 156 5.54 16.56 -5.75
C LEU A 156 5.56 16.73 -4.23
N LYS A 157 5.34 17.95 -3.74
CA LYS A 157 5.22 18.25 -2.31
C LYS A 157 4.08 17.47 -1.66
N SER A 158 2.93 17.38 -2.32
CA SER A 158 1.77 16.64 -1.79
C SER A 158 2.05 15.14 -1.72
N MET A 159 2.66 14.57 -2.76
CA MET A 159 3.04 13.15 -2.78
C MET A 159 4.12 12.83 -1.73
N PHE A 160 5.06 13.74 -1.49
CA PHE A 160 6.07 13.59 -0.44
C PHE A 160 5.44 13.61 0.96
N ILE A 161 4.58 14.59 1.28
CA ILE A 161 3.89 14.65 2.57
C ILE A 161 3.08 13.36 2.82
N ARG A 162 2.41 12.88 1.79
CA ARG A 162 1.64 11.63 1.80
C ARG A 162 2.49 10.42 2.18
N VAL A 163 3.65 10.28 1.53
CA VAL A 163 4.58 9.16 1.77
C VAL A 163 5.25 9.30 3.15
N SER A 164 5.64 10.51 3.56
CA SER A 164 6.21 10.76 4.88
C SER A 164 5.23 10.52 6.02
N ALA A 165 3.96 10.90 5.88
CA ALA A 165 2.93 10.62 6.87
C ALA A 165 2.71 9.10 7.02
N PHE A 166 2.61 8.38 5.91
CA PHE A 166 2.49 6.93 5.91
C PHE A 166 3.71 6.24 6.55
N MET A 167 4.92 6.80 6.35
CA MET A 167 6.15 6.29 6.96
C MET A 167 6.12 6.39 8.49
N VAL A 168 5.58 7.47 9.06
CA VAL A 168 5.47 7.61 10.52
C VAL A 168 4.62 6.48 11.10
N PHE A 169 3.47 6.18 10.48
CA PHE A 169 2.65 5.04 10.88
C PHE A 169 3.37 3.69 10.71
N GLY A 170 4.11 3.50 9.62
CA GLY A 170 4.90 2.29 9.39
C GLY A 170 6.02 2.09 10.42
N ILE A 171 6.74 3.16 10.80
CA ILE A 171 7.77 3.10 11.84
C ILE A 171 7.16 2.76 13.19
N ILE A 172 6.01 3.36 13.53
CA ILE A 172 5.29 3.05 14.77
C ILE A 172 4.86 1.58 14.77
N ALA A 173 4.29 1.08 13.68
CA ALA A 173 3.87 -0.32 13.57
C ALA A 173 5.04 -1.30 13.72
N VAL A 174 6.18 -1.04 13.06
CA VAL A 174 7.39 -1.87 13.18
C VAL A 174 7.98 -1.79 14.59
N ALA A 175 8.01 -0.61 15.21
CA ALA A 175 8.50 -0.42 16.58
C ALA A 175 7.64 -1.18 17.59
N VAL A 176 6.31 -1.08 17.47
CA VAL A 176 5.37 -1.81 18.33
C VAL A 176 5.46 -3.32 18.09
N GLY A 177 5.50 -3.77 16.83
CA GLY A 177 5.62 -5.20 16.50
C GLY A 177 6.94 -5.82 16.95
N SER A 178 8.05 -5.11 16.81
CA SER A 178 9.36 -5.57 17.30
C SER A 178 9.46 -5.56 18.82
N LEU A 179 8.92 -4.55 19.49
CA LEU A 179 8.83 -4.51 20.95
C LEU A 179 8.01 -5.69 21.46
N PHE A 180 6.87 -5.98 20.83
CA PHE A 180 6.02 -7.10 21.17
C PHE A 180 6.72 -8.45 20.96
N PHE A 181 7.41 -8.62 19.82
CA PHE A 181 8.19 -9.82 19.55
C PHE A 181 9.28 -10.06 20.60
N VAL A 182 9.98 -9.00 21.02
CA VAL A 182 11.00 -9.08 22.09
C VAL A 182 10.35 -9.44 23.44
N ILE A 183 9.22 -8.82 23.79
CA ILE A 183 8.49 -9.11 25.03
C ILE A 183 7.97 -10.56 25.05
N ALA A 184 7.43 -11.04 23.94
CA ALA A 184 6.94 -12.42 23.80
C ALA A 184 8.09 -13.45 23.83
N PHE A 185 9.26 -13.09 23.29
CA PHE A 185 10.44 -13.95 23.35
C PHE A 185 11.06 -14.01 24.76
N LEU A 186 11.01 -12.90 25.50
CA LEU A 186 11.53 -12.81 26.87
C LEU A 186 10.58 -13.43 27.91
N ASN A 187 9.26 -13.31 27.69
CA ASN A 187 8.24 -13.89 28.56
C ASN A 187 7.77 -15.22 27.98
N ALA A 188 8.56 -16.28 28.20
CA ALA A 188 8.24 -17.64 27.75
C ALA A 188 7.01 -18.29 28.45
N GLU A 189 6.25 -17.55 29.27
CA GLU A 189 5.03 -18.04 29.91
C GLU A 189 3.82 -17.12 29.64
N GLY A 190 2.99 -17.55 28.68
CA GLY A 190 1.55 -17.68 28.93
C GLY A 190 0.65 -16.44 28.97
N SER A 191 1.02 -15.31 28.37
CA SER A 191 0.15 -14.12 28.35
C SER A 191 -0.37 -13.79 26.94
N ASN A 192 -1.49 -14.43 26.55
CA ASN A 192 -2.21 -14.16 25.30
C ASN A 192 -2.90 -12.77 25.25
N THR A 193 -2.84 -11.98 26.32
CA THR A 193 -3.52 -10.68 26.42
C THR A 193 -2.91 -9.60 25.52
N GLY A 194 -1.66 -9.75 25.08
CA GLY A 194 -1.00 -8.74 24.26
C GLY A 194 -1.35 -8.77 22.76
N LEU A 195 -1.91 -9.87 22.25
CA LEU A 195 -2.33 -9.98 20.84
C LEU A 195 -3.52 -9.06 20.53
N VAL A 196 -4.44 -8.90 21.48
CA VAL A 196 -5.64 -8.07 21.34
C VAL A 196 -5.30 -6.58 21.21
N GLU A 197 -4.28 -6.10 21.94
CA GLU A 197 -3.86 -4.70 21.88
C GLU A 197 -3.17 -4.36 20.54
N LEU A 198 -2.44 -5.32 19.97
CA LEU A 198 -1.80 -5.17 18.66
C LEU A 198 -2.86 -5.05 17.54
N ASP A 199 -3.95 -5.81 17.63
CA ASP A 199 -5.06 -5.78 16.67
C ASP A 199 -5.76 -4.43 16.62
N ILE A 200 -5.90 -3.76 17.78
CA ILE A 200 -6.48 -2.41 17.85
C ILE A 200 -5.59 -1.42 17.09
N ILE A 201 -4.28 -1.49 17.27
CA ILE A 201 -3.32 -0.62 16.58
C ILE A 201 -3.33 -0.90 15.07
N LEU A 202 -3.32 -2.17 14.67
CA LEU A 202 -3.42 -2.59 13.26
C LEU A 202 -4.70 -2.06 12.61
N SER A 203 -5.82 -2.05 13.33
CA SER A 203 -7.11 -1.51 12.86
C SER A 203 -7.10 0.00 12.62
N THR A 204 -6.17 0.75 13.21
CA THR A 204 -6.04 2.19 12.94
C THR A 204 -5.32 2.50 11.62
N LEU A 205 -4.52 1.56 11.09
CA LEU A 205 -3.73 1.76 9.88
C LEU A 205 -4.58 2.02 8.63
N PRO A 206 -5.68 1.27 8.36
CA PRO A 206 -6.58 1.57 7.25
C PRO A 206 -7.25 2.94 7.38
N ILE A 207 -7.64 3.34 8.60
CA ILE A 207 -8.28 4.64 8.86
C ILE A 207 -7.27 5.76 8.55
N ALA A 208 -6.05 5.63 9.07
CA ALA A 208 -4.97 6.56 8.78
C ALA A 208 -4.66 6.61 7.27
N ALA A 209 -4.64 5.47 6.58
CA ALA A 209 -4.43 5.41 5.14
C ALA A 209 -5.55 6.13 4.37
N VAL A 210 -6.82 5.95 4.75
CA VAL A 210 -7.95 6.66 4.13
C VAL A 210 -7.87 8.15 4.38
N ILE A 211 -7.46 8.60 5.57
CA ILE A 211 -7.29 10.03 5.86
C ILE A 211 -6.14 10.60 5.02
N VAL A 212 -4.95 10.00 5.10
CA VAL A 212 -3.75 10.48 4.40
C VAL A 212 -3.94 10.48 2.89
N PHE A 213 -4.61 9.46 2.34
CA PHE A 213 -4.79 9.33 0.90
C PHE A 213 -6.11 9.93 0.38
N GLY A 214 -7.15 10.00 1.20
CA GLY A 214 -8.48 10.50 0.84
C GLY A 214 -8.64 12.02 0.95
N THR A 215 -7.84 12.70 1.78
CA THR A 215 -7.88 14.17 1.91
C THR A 215 -7.33 14.92 0.69
N HIS A 216 -6.83 14.23 -0.34
CA HIS A 216 -6.37 14.86 -1.57
C HIS A 216 -7.55 15.40 -2.40
N LYS A 217 -7.49 16.70 -2.74
CA LYS A 217 -8.45 17.35 -3.65
C LYS A 217 -8.62 16.59 -4.98
N ASP A 218 -7.56 15.99 -5.50
CA ASP A 218 -7.61 15.24 -6.77
C ASP A 218 -8.50 13.98 -6.68
N LEU A 219 -8.41 13.25 -5.56
CA LEU A 219 -9.25 12.08 -5.31
C LEU A 219 -10.68 12.47 -4.96
N LEU A 220 -10.86 13.55 -4.20
CA LEU A 220 -12.18 14.11 -3.92
C LEU A 220 -12.87 14.59 -5.19
N VAL A 221 -12.17 15.18 -6.15
CA VAL A 221 -12.74 15.61 -7.43
C VAL A 221 -13.18 14.41 -8.29
N VAL A 222 -12.40 13.32 -8.29
CA VAL A 222 -12.79 12.08 -8.99
C VAL A 222 -13.95 11.38 -8.27
N TRP A 223 -13.99 11.35 -6.95
CA TRP A 223 -15.09 10.75 -6.18
C TRP A 223 -16.37 11.59 -6.22
N LEU A 224 -16.25 12.92 -6.22
CA LEU A 224 -17.37 13.86 -6.36
C LEU A 224 -17.73 14.12 -7.82
N PHE A 225 -17.49 13.17 -8.74
CA PHE A 225 -17.87 13.31 -10.14
C PHE A 225 -19.38 13.56 -10.35
N TRP A 226 -20.19 13.21 -9.35
CA TRP A 226 -21.63 13.48 -9.28
C TRP A 226 -21.97 14.94 -8.95
N ARG A 227 -21.03 15.71 -8.39
CA ARG A 227 -21.22 17.14 -8.12
C ARG A 227 -20.94 17.91 -9.41
N LYS A 228 -22.01 18.10 -10.19
CA LYS A 228 -22.04 18.90 -11.43
C LYS A 228 -21.20 20.18 -11.27
N LYS A 229 -20.24 20.35 -12.18
CA LYS A 229 -19.25 21.44 -12.22
C LYS A 229 -19.95 22.80 -12.19
N HIS A 230 -19.95 23.49 -11.06
CA HIS A 230 -20.24 24.93 -11.06
C HIS A 230 -18.99 25.65 -11.58
N ASN A 231 -19.18 26.50 -12.59
CA ASN A 231 -18.17 27.21 -13.37
C ASN A 231 -16.89 27.60 -12.59
N TYR A 232 -15.79 26.88 -12.85
CA TYR A 232 -14.44 27.37 -12.61
C TYR A 232 -13.87 27.92 -13.93
N SER A 233 -14.24 29.16 -14.24
CA SER A 233 -13.49 30.04 -15.13
C SER A 233 -12.21 30.46 -14.41
N GLY A 234 -11.15 29.65 -14.53
CA GLY A 234 -9.91 29.92 -13.81
C GLY A 234 -8.83 28.85 -13.96
N PHE A 235 -8.65 28.31 -15.16
CA PHE A 235 -7.41 27.63 -15.53
C PHE A 235 -6.66 28.55 -16.50
N PRO A 236 -5.43 29.00 -16.20
CA PRO A 236 -4.61 29.62 -17.23
C PRO A 236 -4.31 28.56 -18.29
N ALA A 237 -4.71 28.87 -19.52
CA ALA A 237 -4.45 28.08 -20.71
C ALA A 237 -2.93 27.96 -20.95
N VAL A 238 -2.30 26.91 -20.41
CA VAL A 238 -0.95 26.47 -20.78
C VAL A 238 -1.03 25.12 -21.46
N LEU A 239 -1.91 25.03 -22.46
CA LEU A 239 -1.80 24.11 -23.59
C LEU A 239 -2.31 24.87 -24.81
N ARG A 240 -1.61 25.97 -25.15
CA ARG A 240 -1.68 26.51 -26.51
C ARG A 240 -0.83 25.58 -27.35
N GLU A 241 -1.49 24.63 -28.01
CA GLU A 241 -0.96 23.97 -29.19
C GLU A 241 -0.37 25.03 -30.11
N THR A 242 0.95 25.07 -30.22
CA THR A 242 1.62 25.70 -31.35
C THR A 242 1.38 24.81 -32.57
N LYS A 243 0.23 24.99 -33.23
CA LYS A 243 0.08 24.56 -34.63
C LYS A 243 1.21 25.19 -35.44
N PRO A 244 2.03 24.41 -36.17
CA PRO A 244 2.94 24.99 -37.15
C PRO A 244 2.13 25.69 -38.23
N LYS A 245 2.42 26.99 -38.45
CA LYS A 245 1.93 27.75 -39.59
C LYS A 245 2.48 27.12 -40.87
N THR A 246 1.65 26.38 -41.60
CA THR A 246 1.86 26.12 -43.02
C THR A 246 1.82 27.45 -43.77
N THR A 247 2.97 27.89 -44.24
CA THR A 247 3.12 29.00 -45.19
C THR A 247 2.58 28.58 -46.56
N PRO A 248 1.77 29.42 -47.23
CA PRO A 248 1.43 29.21 -48.63
C PRO A 248 2.58 29.75 -49.50
N HIS A 249 3.31 28.85 -50.17
CA HIS A 249 4.17 29.24 -51.28
C HIS A 249 3.30 29.45 -52.53
N SER A 250 2.94 30.70 -52.78
CA SER A 250 2.53 31.19 -54.09
C SER A 250 3.73 31.15 -55.04
N TRP A 251 3.60 30.40 -56.14
CA TRP A 251 4.54 30.37 -57.25
C TRP A 251 4.02 31.17 -58.45
N SER A 252 4.96 31.75 -59.20
CA SER A 252 4.86 32.61 -60.41
C SER A 252 4.63 34.11 -60.13
N PRO A 253 5.31 35.03 -60.84
CA PRO A 253 5.70 34.93 -62.25
C PRO A 253 7.19 35.23 -62.58
N HIS A 254 7.72 34.58 -63.61
CA HIS A 254 8.48 35.16 -64.73
C HIS A 254 8.87 34.06 -65.72
#